data_AF-A0A150TC81-F1
#
_entry.id   AF-A0A150TC81-F1
#
_cell.length_a   1.000
_cell.length_b   1.000
_cell.length_c   1.000
_cell.angle_alpha   90.00
_cell.angle_beta   90.00
_cell.angle_gamma   90.00
#
_symmetry.space_group_name_H-M   'P 1'
#
loop_
_entity.id
_entity.type
_entity.pdbx_description
1 polymer ?
#
loop_
_entity_poly.entity_id
_entity_poly.type
_entity_poly.pdbx_seq_one_letter_code
_entity_poly.pdbx_strand_id
1 'polypeptide(L)'
;MSVHNTEIEQQARFKDFMTSFMCLLDIMAFFASPRLAARGASVPSREHILQHLDAYIPVAAEWERNYDGSTRRITTAHAQKLRDLFSAWMPDADIPADIVQGARAFLDEFGIEPQEGWDAFEGPPEETQAVLTSKPDPQ
;
A
#
# COMPACT_ATOMS: atom_id res chain seq x y z
N MET A 1 30.67 11.62 -19.45
CA MET A 1 30.04 12.03 -18.18
C MET A 1 28.55 11.67 -18.17
N SER A 2 28.17 10.40 -18.38
CA SER A 2 26.75 10.01 -18.50
C SER A 2 26.29 8.91 -17.54
N VAL A 3 27.21 8.28 -16.80
CA VAL A 3 26.89 7.15 -15.92
C VAL A 3 26.29 7.62 -14.58
N HIS A 4 26.76 8.74 -14.03
CA HIS A 4 26.25 9.29 -12.77
C HIS A 4 24.82 9.85 -12.86
N ASN A 5 24.37 10.30 -14.05
CA ASN A 5 23.02 10.83 -14.21
C ASN A 5 21.96 9.71 -14.19
N THR A 6 22.29 8.56 -14.76
CA THR A 6 21.40 7.38 -14.82
C THR A 6 21.21 6.72 -13.46
N GLU A 7 22.25 6.68 -12.64
CA GLU A 7 22.21 6.08 -11.30
C GLU A 7 21.34 6.89 -10.33
N ILE A 8 21.45 8.23 -10.37
CA ILE A 8 20.62 9.14 -9.55
C ILE A 8 19.14 9.02 -9.93
N GLU A 9 18.82 8.97 -11.24
CA GLU A 9 17.45 8.80 -11.72
C GLU A 9 16.85 7.43 -11.39
N GLN A 10 17.66 6.38 -11.33
CA GLN A 10 17.22 5.05 -10.89
C GLN A 10 16.93 5.03 -9.39
N GLN A 11 17.81 5.61 -8.57
CA GLN A 11 17.59 5.70 -7.11
C GLN A 11 16.35 6.52 -6.76
N ALA A 12 16.12 7.64 -7.45
CA ALA A 12 14.91 8.45 -7.26
C ALA A 12 13.63 7.64 -7.59
N ARG A 13 13.60 6.97 -8.75
CA ARG A 13 12.46 6.13 -9.15
C ARG A 13 12.20 4.99 -8.19
N PHE A 14 13.25 4.32 -7.71
CA PHE A 14 13.12 3.26 -6.71
C PHE A 14 12.57 3.79 -5.39
N LYS A 15 13.05 4.95 -4.94
CA LYS A 15 12.55 5.60 -3.73
C LYS A 15 11.07 5.96 -3.86
N ASP A 16 10.68 6.58 -4.97
CA ASP A 16 9.28 6.97 -5.22
C ASP A 16 8.37 5.74 -5.24
N PHE A 17 8.81 4.66 -5.90
CA PHE A 17 8.10 3.37 -5.88
C PHE A 17 7.97 2.82 -4.45
N MET A 18 9.06 2.79 -3.68
CA MET A 18 9.04 2.29 -2.30
C MET A 18 8.12 3.14 -1.41
N THR A 19 8.10 4.45 -1.60
CA THR A 19 7.17 5.34 -0.90
C THR A 19 5.72 5.01 -1.26
N SER A 20 5.38 4.92 -2.55
CA SER A 20 4.01 4.55 -2.96
C SER A 20 3.62 3.15 -2.51
N PHE A 21 4.55 2.19 -2.54
CA PHE A 21 4.31 0.84 -2.06
C PHE A 21 4.01 0.79 -0.56
N MET A 22 4.82 1.45 0.27
CA MET A 22 4.59 1.51 1.72
C MET A 22 3.27 2.23 2.03
N CYS A 23 2.98 3.35 1.35
CA CYS A 23 1.69 4.02 1.49
C CYS A 23 0.52 3.12 1.09
N LEU A 24 0.65 2.30 0.04
CA LEU A 24 -0.39 1.34 -0.32
C LEU A 24 -0.60 0.28 0.74
N LEU A 25 0.46 -0.23 1.39
CA LEU A 25 0.30 -1.19 2.49
C LEU A 25 -0.51 -0.59 3.63
N ASP A 26 -0.22 0.65 4.03
CA ASP A 26 -0.96 1.35 5.08
C ASP A 26 -2.42 1.61 4.69
N ILE A 27 -2.64 2.08 3.45
CA ILE A 27 -3.98 2.32 2.91
C ILE A 27 -4.78 1.01 2.86
N MET A 28 -4.20 -0.07 2.36
CA MET A 28 -4.90 -1.36 2.28
C MET A 28 -5.15 -1.92 3.68
N ALA A 29 -4.23 -1.76 4.64
CA ALA A 29 -4.46 -2.19 6.02
C ALA A 29 -5.64 -1.43 6.65
N PHE A 30 -5.79 -0.13 6.34
CA PHE A 30 -6.96 0.65 6.74
C PHE A 30 -8.25 0.07 6.15
N PHE A 31 -8.28 -0.20 4.85
CA PHE A 31 -9.48 -0.75 4.18
C PHE A 31 -9.77 -2.22 4.52
N ALA A 32 -8.74 -2.99 4.90
CA ALA A 32 -8.89 -4.38 5.31
C ALA A 32 -9.53 -4.52 6.71
N SER A 33 -9.45 -3.48 7.55
CA SER A 33 -10.03 -3.44 8.90
C SER A 33 -11.22 -2.47 8.99
N PRO A 34 -12.46 -2.97 8.98
CA PRO A 34 -13.66 -2.15 9.18
C PRO A 34 -13.64 -1.38 10.52
N ARG A 35 -12.94 -1.89 11.54
CA ARG A 35 -12.83 -1.26 12.85
C ARG A 35 -12.04 0.04 12.81
N LEU A 36 -10.99 0.12 11.98
CA LEU A 36 -10.21 1.36 11.83
C LEU A 36 -11.09 2.48 11.26
N ALA A 37 -11.88 2.18 10.23
CA ALA A 37 -12.84 3.13 9.67
C ALA A 37 -13.91 3.56 10.69
N ALA A 38 -14.43 2.62 11.48
CA ALA A 38 -15.44 2.90 12.51
C ALA A 38 -14.92 3.78 13.68
N ARG A 39 -13.61 3.86 13.90
CA ARG A 39 -12.99 4.67 14.97
C ARG A 39 -12.87 6.16 14.63
N GLY A 40 -13.44 6.61 13.52
CA GLY A 40 -13.36 8.00 13.09
C GLY A 40 -11.99 8.39 12.54
N ALA A 41 -11.18 7.40 12.15
CA ALA A 41 -9.98 7.67 11.37
C ALA A 41 -10.38 8.24 10.00
N SER A 42 -9.65 9.26 9.54
CA SER A 42 -9.97 9.93 8.28
C SER A 42 -9.76 8.96 7.13
N VAL A 43 -10.83 8.68 6.38
CA VAL A 43 -10.76 7.91 5.14
C VAL A 43 -9.84 8.65 4.16
N PRO A 44 -8.83 7.99 3.57
CA PRO A 44 -7.98 8.59 2.55
C PRO A 44 -8.82 9.07 1.35
N SER A 45 -8.44 10.19 0.73
CA SER A 45 -9.15 10.66 -0.46
C SER A 45 -8.97 9.69 -1.63
N ARG A 46 -9.98 9.58 -2.48
CA ARG A 46 -9.93 8.73 -3.68
C ARG A 46 -8.74 9.08 -4.56
N GLU A 47 -8.48 10.36 -4.76
CA GLU A 47 -7.37 10.83 -5.59
C GLU A 47 -6.02 10.37 -5.01
N HIS A 48 -5.87 10.39 -3.68
CA HIS A 48 -4.65 9.91 -3.01
C HIS A 48 -4.48 8.39 -3.18
N ILE A 49 -5.57 7.62 -3.07
CA ILE A 49 -5.53 6.16 -3.25
C ILE A 49 -5.16 5.81 -4.70
N LEU A 50 -5.85 6.43 -5.67
CA LEU A 50 -5.63 6.19 -7.09
C LEU A 50 -4.21 6.60 -7.52
N GLN A 51 -3.67 7.71 -6.98
CA GLN A 51 -2.30 8.13 -7.26
C GLN A 51 -1.28 7.04 -6.93
N HIS A 52 -1.39 6.39 -5.77
CA HIS A 52 -0.43 5.35 -5.39
C HIS A 52 -0.64 4.04 -6.17
N LEU A 53 -1.90 3.68 -6.47
CA LEU A 53 -2.18 2.53 -7.34
C LEU A 53 -1.62 2.73 -8.75
N ASP A 54 -1.81 3.92 -9.32
CA ASP A 54 -1.29 4.28 -10.65
C ASP A 54 0.24 4.34 -10.69
N ALA A 55 0.90 4.64 -9.55
CA ALA A 55 2.36 4.58 -9.42
C ALA A 55 2.88 3.13 -9.26
N TYR A 56 2.15 2.29 -8.53
CA TYR A 56 2.54 0.91 -8.23
C TYR A 56 2.36 -0.05 -9.40
N ILE A 57 1.19 -0.03 -10.05
CA ILE A 57 0.82 -0.97 -11.12
C ILE A 57 1.88 -1.11 -12.23
N PRO A 58 2.41 -0.03 -12.84
CA PRO A 58 3.38 -0.18 -13.93
C PRO A 58 4.68 -0.86 -13.48
N VAL A 59 5.14 -0.61 -12.26
CA VAL A 59 6.36 -1.22 -11.70
C VAL A 59 6.11 -2.69 -11.36
N ALA A 60 4.98 -2.99 -10.72
CA ALA A 60 4.58 -4.36 -10.45
C ALA A 60 4.41 -5.17 -11.75
N ALA A 61 3.89 -4.56 -12.82
CA ALA A 61 3.77 -5.21 -14.13
C ALA A 61 5.13 -5.51 -14.76
N GLU A 62 6.12 -4.62 -14.58
CA GLU A 62 7.48 -4.86 -15.04
C GLU A 62 8.14 -6.01 -14.29
N TRP A 63 7.99 -6.05 -12.96
CA TRP A 63 8.49 -7.15 -12.13
C TRP A 63 7.81 -8.47 -12.45
N GLU A 64 6.50 -8.48 -12.64
CA GLU A 64 5.74 -9.69 -13.03
C GLU A 64 6.25 -10.26 -14.36
N ARG A 65 6.57 -9.41 -15.35
CA ARG A 65 7.14 -9.85 -16.64
C ARG A 65 8.56 -10.40 -16.53
N ASN A 66 9.36 -9.86 -15.62
CA ASN A 66 10.76 -10.23 -15.41
C ASN A 66 10.94 -11.32 -14.35
N TYR A 67 9.83 -11.87 -13.84
CA TYR A 67 9.82 -12.86 -12.78
C TYR A 67 10.46 -14.18 -13.24
N ASP A 68 11.51 -14.60 -12.54
CA ASP A 68 12.29 -15.81 -12.85
C ASP A 68 11.88 -17.05 -12.04
N GLY A 69 10.86 -16.93 -11.17
CA GLY A 69 10.39 -18.02 -10.30
C GLY A 69 11.06 -18.11 -8.93
N SER A 70 12.05 -17.25 -8.61
CA SER A 70 12.85 -17.35 -7.38
C SER A 70 12.28 -16.59 -6.15
N THR A 71 11.37 -15.66 -6.37
CA THR A 71 10.73 -14.82 -5.33
C THR A 71 9.22 -15.07 -5.27
N ARG A 72 8.47 -14.46 -4.33
CA ARG A 72 7.01 -14.58 -4.35
C ARG A 72 6.46 -13.80 -5.55
N ARG A 73 5.55 -14.40 -6.32
CA ARG A 73 4.95 -13.75 -7.49
C ARG A 73 4.09 -12.57 -7.05
N ILE A 74 4.60 -11.36 -7.24
CA ILE A 74 3.81 -10.12 -7.17
C ILE A 74 2.96 -10.09 -8.44
N THR A 75 1.64 -9.96 -8.30
CA THR A 75 0.73 -9.85 -9.45
C THR A 75 0.09 -8.48 -9.50
N THR A 76 -0.22 -8.01 -10.70
CA THR A 76 -0.95 -6.75 -10.87
C THR A 76 -2.46 -6.89 -10.69
N ALA A 77 -2.98 -8.12 -10.58
CA ALA A 77 -4.41 -8.40 -10.66
C ALA A 77 -5.20 -7.75 -9.51
N HIS A 78 -4.72 -7.88 -8.26
CA HIS A 78 -5.40 -7.30 -7.11
C HIS A 78 -5.31 -5.77 -7.09
N ALA A 79 -4.15 -5.20 -7.44
CA ALA A 79 -3.99 -3.75 -7.56
C ALA A 79 -4.91 -3.15 -8.63
N GLN A 80 -5.03 -3.80 -9.79
CA GLN A 80 -5.92 -3.35 -10.86
C GLN A 80 -7.40 -3.42 -10.45
N LYS A 81 -7.81 -4.52 -9.81
CA LYS A 81 -9.17 -4.68 -9.27
C LYS A 81 -9.48 -3.59 -8.24
N LEU A 82 -8.55 -3.31 -7.33
CA LEU A 82 -8.71 -2.26 -6.32
C LEU A 82 -8.83 -0.88 -6.98
N ARG A 83 -8.00 -0.59 -7.98
CA ARG A 83 -8.09 0.67 -8.73
C ARG A 83 -9.48 0.87 -9.32
N ASP A 84 -10.05 -0.16 -9.95
CA ASP A 84 -11.38 -0.10 -10.55
C ASP A 84 -12.45 0.15 -9.47
N LEU A 85 -12.37 -0.57 -8.33
CA LEU A 85 -13.28 -0.37 -7.20
C LEU A 85 -13.20 1.06 -6.63
N PHE A 86 -11.99 1.56 -6.36
CA PHE A 86 -11.79 2.92 -5.83
C PHE A 86 -12.17 4.00 -6.84
N SER A 87 -12.06 3.74 -8.14
CA SER A 87 -12.50 4.69 -9.17
C SER A 87 -14.02 4.90 -9.18
N ALA A 88 -14.78 3.84 -8.87
CA ALA A 88 -16.23 3.83 -8.85
C ALA A 88 -16.81 4.26 -7.50
N TRP A 89 -16.06 4.05 -6.41
CA TRP A 89 -16.50 4.38 -5.06
C TRP A 89 -16.24 5.86 -4.73
N MET A 90 -17.17 6.45 -3.96
CA MET A 90 -17.00 7.77 -3.38
C MET A 90 -16.65 7.59 -1.90
N PRO A 91 -15.50 8.09 -1.42
CA PRO A 91 -15.06 7.85 -0.05
C PRO A 91 -16.09 8.29 0.98
N ASP A 92 -16.58 7.33 1.75
CA ASP A 92 -17.44 7.53 2.92
C ASP A 92 -17.03 6.55 4.04
N ALA A 93 -17.76 6.61 5.17
CA ALA A 93 -17.50 5.72 6.29
C ALA A 93 -18.00 4.28 6.06
N ASP A 94 -18.88 4.07 5.07
CA ASP A 94 -19.47 2.76 4.77
C ASP A 94 -18.68 2.09 3.63
N ILE A 95 -17.53 1.54 4.00
CA ILE A 95 -16.62 0.90 3.04
C ILE A 95 -17.29 -0.35 2.45
N PRO A 96 -17.47 -0.43 1.12
CA PRO A 96 -18.03 -1.61 0.46
C PRO A 96 -17.24 -2.88 0.76
N ALA A 97 -17.95 -3.99 0.98
CA ALA A 97 -17.33 -5.29 1.25
C ALA A 97 -16.32 -5.72 0.17
N ASP A 98 -16.57 -5.38 -1.10
CA ASP A 98 -15.65 -5.68 -2.20
C ASP A 98 -14.30 -4.95 -2.06
N ILE A 99 -14.30 -3.73 -1.52
CA ILE A 99 -13.07 -2.98 -1.23
C ILE A 99 -12.33 -3.65 -0.06
N VAL A 100 -13.05 -4.03 1.00
CA VAL A 100 -12.46 -4.74 2.14
C VAL A 100 -11.79 -6.04 1.70
N GLN A 101 -12.50 -6.87 0.93
CA GLN A 101 -11.97 -8.14 0.42
C GLN A 101 -10.82 -7.93 -0.58
N GLY A 102 -10.92 -6.91 -1.44
CA GLY A 102 -9.83 -6.55 -2.35
C GLY A 102 -8.56 -6.15 -1.61
N ALA A 103 -8.69 -5.35 -0.54
CA ALA A 103 -7.57 -4.90 0.27
C ALA A 103 -6.91 -6.07 1.00
N ARG A 104 -7.70 -6.98 1.58
CA ARG A 104 -7.19 -8.22 2.20
C ARG A 104 -6.45 -9.10 1.21
N ALA A 105 -7.02 -9.31 0.02
CA ALA A 105 -6.39 -10.12 -1.02
C ALA A 105 -5.06 -9.51 -1.51
N PHE A 106 -5.01 -8.18 -1.64
CA PHE A 106 -3.77 -7.48 -1.97
C PHE A 106 -2.71 -7.68 -0.87
N LEU A 107 -3.06 -7.55 0.41
CA LEU A 107 -2.11 -7.73 1.52
C LEU A 107 -1.63 -9.19 1.66
N ASP A 108 -2.51 -10.16 1.38
CA ASP A 108 -2.17 -11.58 1.37
C ASP A 108 -1.10 -11.92 0.32
N GLU A 109 -1.05 -11.22 -0.82
CA GLU A 109 0.04 -11.40 -1.81
C GLU A 109 1.42 -11.15 -1.21
N PHE A 110 1.51 -10.27 -0.21
CA PHE A 110 2.74 -9.97 0.52
C PHE A 110 2.88 -10.78 1.82
N GLY A 111 1.89 -11.63 2.15
CA GLY A 111 1.86 -12.42 3.38
C GLY A 111 1.58 -11.59 4.62
N ILE A 112 0.89 -10.45 4.43
CA ILE A 112 0.54 -9.55 5.50
C ILE A 112 -0.84 -9.96 6.01
N GLU A 113 -0.85 -10.62 7.16
CA GLU A 113 -2.06 -10.91 7.92
C GLU A 113 -1.76 -10.67 9.41
N PRO A 114 -2.60 -9.89 10.13
CA PRO A 114 -2.49 -9.73 11.57
C PRO A 114 -2.68 -11.07 12.29
N GLN A 115 -1.98 -11.29 13.40
CA GLN A 115 -2.09 -12.54 14.17
C GLN A 115 -3.51 -12.76 14.72
N GLU A 116 -4.19 -11.68 15.06
CA GLU A 116 -5.57 -11.63 15.52
C GLU A 116 -6.61 -11.65 14.37
N GLY A 117 -6.15 -11.54 13.12
CA GLY A 117 -6.98 -11.39 11.93
C GLY A 117 -7.49 -9.97 11.70
N TRP A 118 -7.84 -9.66 10.46
CA TRP A 118 -8.27 -8.32 10.04
C TRP A 118 -9.53 -7.79 10.76
N ASP A 119 -10.40 -8.68 11.24
CA ASP A 119 -11.63 -8.29 11.95
C ASP A 119 -11.36 -7.87 13.41
N ALA A 120 -10.23 -8.29 13.98
CA ALA A 120 -9.78 -7.91 15.32
C ALA A 120 -8.64 -6.88 15.31
N PHE A 121 -8.02 -6.63 14.14
CA PHE A 121 -6.93 -5.68 13.99
C PHE A 121 -7.35 -4.25 14.32
N GLU A 122 -6.63 -3.63 15.28
CA GLU A 122 -6.91 -2.28 15.77
C GLU A 122 -5.92 -1.21 15.27
N GLY A 123 -5.00 -1.59 14.38
CA GLY A 123 -3.91 -0.74 13.91
C GLY A 123 -2.57 -1.08 14.58
N PRO A 124 -1.45 -0.56 14.05
CA PRO A 124 -0.15 -0.72 14.69
C PRO A 124 -0.16 -0.08 16.08
N PRO A 125 0.49 -0.70 17.10
CA PRO A 125 0.57 -0.14 18.45
C PRO A 125 1.25 1.24 18.41
N GLU A 126 0.73 2.21 19.19
CA GLU A 126 1.20 3.61 19.22
C GLU A 126 2.73 3.73 19.46
N GLU A 127 3.34 2.77 20.15
CA GLU A 127 4.79 2.70 20.40
C GLU A 127 5.63 2.64 19.11
N THR A 128 5.10 2.07 18.02
CA THR A 128 5.83 2.00 16.73
C THR A 128 5.77 3.32 15.96
N GLN A 129 4.74 4.15 16.18
CA GLN A 129 4.61 5.45 15.53
C GLN A 129 5.59 6.49 16.09
N ALA A 130 5.90 6.42 17.39
CA ALA A 130 6.83 7.33 18.06
C ALA A 130 8.28 7.20 17.56
N VAL A 131 8.71 6.00 17.15
CA VAL A 131 10.09 5.74 16.68
C VAL A 131 10.34 6.34 15.29
N LEU A 132 9.32 6.43 14.43
CA LEU A 132 9.45 6.99 13.08
C LEU A 132 9.40 8.53 13.04
N THR A 133 8.79 9.17 14.04
CA THR A 133 8.76 10.65 14.17
C THR A 133 9.92 11.21 15.00
N SER A 134 10.65 10.34 15.70
CA SER A 134 11.83 10.73 16.45
C SER A 134 13.00 10.98 15.49
N LYS A 135 13.12 12.24 15.06
CA LYS A 135 14.35 12.79 14.47
C LYS A 135 15.54 12.31 15.33
N PRO A 136 16.61 11.73 14.78
CA PRO A 136 17.76 11.38 15.59
C PRO A 136 18.29 12.66 16.24
N ASP A 137 18.34 12.64 17.57
CA ASP A 137 18.92 13.69 18.38
C ASP A 137 20.40 13.82 17.96
N PRO A 138 20.87 15.00 17.50
CA PRO A 138 22.26 15.18 17.18
C PRO A 138 23.06 15.19 18.50
N GLN A 139 23.70 14.06 18.81
CA GLN A 139 24.83 14.05 19.75
C GLN A 139 26.08 14.65 19.10
#